data_AF-A0AAU7AQ36-F1
#
_entry.id   AF-A0AAU7AQ36-F1
#
_cell.length_a   1.000
_cell.length_b   1.000
_cell.length_c   1.000
_cell.angle_alpha   90.00
_cell.angle_beta   90.00
_cell.angle_gamma   90.00
#
_symmetry.space_group_name_H-M   'P 1'
#
loop_
_entity.id
_entity.type
_entity.pdbx_description
1 polymer ?
#
loop_
_entity_poly.entity_id
_entity_poly.type
_entity_poly.pdbx_seq_one_letter_code
_entity_poly.pdbx_strand_id
1 'polypeptide(L)'
;MADASLPSVDETLAWESAQKTRAGLLALVAGNLTLFGGIAASIQFQDFPKVSGLDGLRDAAGDKLSPALGEGLRTSQLLFYDDKAVTLLFVAVVLAIGSASMAGVLGYLFRATQARNPNLPRMALYGALLGPILLGVSELALQIGISVKAGEFVDGKDYSTEAAHDALQGGVVLAAQVLRQAGVLLMAFSLVLLSLNAMRVGLLTRFMGILGIIVGALFVIPIGGNLPVVQCFWLIAIGFLIMDRWPGAVGRPPAWTTGKSEPWPTQQELREQKALAGAAARGADPDTDSGSEDSGDGESVDLGKRSSGPQTGTDGLPGTAARRPDGVPHSASKKRKNRKRR
;
A
#
# COMPACT_ATOMS: atom_id res chain seq x y z
N MET A 1 -28.29 12.39 -29.24
CA MET A 1 -27.49 11.69 -28.23
C MET A 1 -28.49 11.03 -27.30
N ALA A 2 -28.61 9.71 -27.37
CA ALA A 2 -29.65 8.96 -26.67
C ALA A 2 -29.53 9.16 -25.15
N ASP A 3 -30.67 9.34 -24.48
CA ASP A 3 -30.85 9.21 -23.04
C ASP A 3 -30.39 7.81 -22.61
N ALA A 4 -29.09 7.67 -22.33
CA ALA A 4 -28.59 6.53 -21.59
C ALA A 4 -29.01 6.77 -20.14
N SER A 5 -30.24 6.39 -19.82
CA SER A 5 -30.73 6.34 -18.44
C SER A 5 -29.66 5.64 -17.61
N LEU A 6 -29.19 6.30 -16.55
CA LEU A 6 -28.20 5.72 -15.64
C LEU A 6 -28.69 4.34 -15.18
N PRO A 7 -27.79 3.32 -15.11
CA PRO A 7 -28.18 1.98 -14.70
C PRO A 7 -28.85 2.03 -13.33
N SER A 8 -29.84 1.17 -13.13
CA SER A 8 -30.56 1.14 -11.85
C SER A 8 -29.61 0.71 -10.72
N VAL A 9 -30.00 0.98 -9.47
CA VAL A 9 -29.23 0.56 -8.30
C VAL A 9 -29.07 -0.97 -8.29
N ASP A 10 -30.15 -1.69 -8.58
CA ASP A 10 -30.16 -3.16 -8.60
C ASP A 10 -29.25 -3.71 -9.71
N GLU A 11 -29.26 -3.09 -10.89
CA GLU A 11 -28.36 -3.46 -12.00
C GLU A 11 -26.89 -3.22 -11.63
N THR A 12 -26.61 -2.10 -10.96
CA THR A 12 -25.26 -1.77 -10.47
C THR A 12 -24.78 -2.81 -9.46
N LEU A 13 -25.60 -3.15 -8.47
CA LEU A 13 -25.26 -4.14 -7.45
C LEU A 13 -25.11 -5.54 -8.04
N ALA A 14 -25.96 -5.92 -9.01
CA ALA A 14 -25.83 -7.18 -9.72
C ALA A 14 -24.49 -7.27 -10.47
N TRP A 15 -24.12 -6.20 -11.21
CA TRP A 15 -22.84 -6.13 -11.90
C TRP A 15 -21.65 -6.19 -10.93
N GLU A 16 -21.70 -5.45 -9.83
CA GLU A 16 -20.66 -5.47 -8.79
C GLU A 16 -20.50 -6.87 -8.21
N SER A 17 -21.61 -7.54 -7.88
CA SER A 17 -21.59 -8.90 -7.32
C SER A 17 -20.97 -9.92 -8.27
N ALA A 18 -21.20 -9.78 -9.58
CA ALA A 18 -20.65 -10.66 -10.61
C ALA A 18 -19.14 -10.44 -10.82
N GLN A 19 -18.66 -9.20 -10.66
CA GLN A 19 -17.25 -8.86 -10.91
C GLN A 19 -16.39 -8.85 -9.64
N LYS A 20 -16.98 -8.83 -8.44
CA LYS A 20 -16.25 -8.66 -7.17
C LYS A 20 -15.09 -9.64 -7.00
N THR A 21 -15.31 -10.91 -7.29
CA THR A 21 -14.27 -11.94 -7.10
C THR A 21 -13.11 -11.73 -8.07
N ARG A 22 -13.40 -11.36 -9.32
CA ARG A 22 -12.36 -11.10 -10.32
C ARG A 22 -11.56 -9.86 -9.98
N ALA A 23 -12.23 -8.75 -9.66
CA ALA A 23 -11.56 -7.51 -9.28
C ALA A 23 -10.75 -7.66 -7.98
N GLY A 24 -11.28 -8.40 -7.01
CA GLY A 24 -10.58 -8.72 -5.77
C GLY A 24 -9.34 -9.58 -5.98
N LEU A 25 -9.43 -10.63 -6.79
CA LEU A 25 -8.27 -11.45 -7.16
C LEU A 25 -7.23 -10.66 -7.94
N LEU A 26 -7.64 -9.80 -8.88
CA LEU A 26 -6.71 -8.92 -9.59
C LEU A 26 -5.98 -7.96 -8.64
N ALA A 27 -6.66 -7.47 -7.59
CA ALA A 27 -6.03 -6.63 -6.58
C ALA A 27 -5.02 -7.40 -5.73
N LEU A 28 -5.33 -8.64 -5.34
CA LEU A 28 -4.38 -9.50 -4.65
C LEU A 28 -3.18 -9.85 -5.53
N VAL A 29 -3.41 -10.19 -6.80
CA VAL A 29 -2.34 -10.47 -7.77
C VAL A 29 -1.46 -9.23 -7.95
N ALA A 30 -2.07 -8.06 -8.20
CA ALA A 30 -1.34 -6.80 -8.33
C ALA A 30 -0.48 -6.51 -7.09
N GLY A 31 -1.05 -6.63 -5.88
CA GLY A 31 -0.34 -6.36 -4.63
C GLY A 31 0.80 -7.34 -4.37
N ASN A 32 0.58 -8.64 -4.56
CA ASN A 32 1.61 -9.66 -4.32
C ASN A 32 2.72 -9.63 -5.38
N LEU A 33 2.38 -9.54 -6.67
CA LEU A 33 3.40 -9.48 -7.73
C LEU A 33 4.24 -8.21 -7.64
N THR A 34 3.63 -7.07 -7.27
CA THR A 34 4.39 -5.84 -7.04
C THR A 34 5.34 -5.99 -5.83
N LEU A 35 4.89 -6.63 -4.75
CA LEU A 35 5.72 -6.87 -3.57
C LEU A 35 6.89 -7.81 -3.87
N PHE A 36 6.60 -9.02 -4.39
CA PHE A 36 7.62 -10.01 -4.68
C PHE A 36 8.52 -9.59 -5.82
N GLY A 37 7.98 -8.97 -6.87
CA GLY A 37 8.75 -8.39 -7.97
C GLY A 37 9.66 -7.26 -7.47
N GLY A 38 9.18 -6.39 -6.59
CA GLY A 38 10.00 -5.34 -5.98
C GLY A 38 11.10 -5.87 -5.07
N ILE A 39 10.82 -6.92 -4.27
CA ILE A 39 11.84 -7.58 -3.44
C ILE A 39 12.87 -8.28 -4.32
N ALA A 40 12.43 -9.02 -5.35
CA ALA A 40 13.33 -9.68 -6.29
C ALA A 40 14.21 -8.66 -7.02
N ALA A 41 13.63 -7.57 -7.54
CA ALA A 41 14.37 -6.47 -8.14
C ALA A 41 15.41 -5.91 -7.15
N SER A 42 14.98 -5.63 -5.91
CA SER A 42 15.86 -5.11 -4.86
C SER A 42 17.06 -6.03 -4.62
N ILE A 43 16.83 -7.34 -4.49
CA ILE A 43 17.88 -8.35 -4.32
C ILE A 43 18.83 -8.35 -5.52
N GLN A 44 18.30 -8.36 -6.75
CA GLN A 44 19.15 -8.34 -7.95
C GLN A 44 20.04 -7.09 -8.00
N PHE A 45 19.50 -5.92 -7.64
CA PHE A 45 20.25 -4.66 -7.66
C PHE A 45 21.13 -4.43 -6.42
N GLN A 46 21.23 -5.37 -5.47
CA GLN A 46 22.15 -5.23 -4.32
C GLN A 46 23.61 -5.17 -4.76
N ASP A 47 23.96 -6.01 -5.74
CA ASP A 47 25.31 -6.13 -6.31
C ASP A 47 25.52 -5.18 -7.51
N PHE A 48 24.55 -4.30 -7.79
CA PHE A 48 24.66 -3.37 -8.91
C PHE A 48 25.88 -2.45 -8.71
N PRO A 49 26.76 -2.30 -9.72
CA PRO A 49 27.95 -1.46 -9.62
C PRO A 49 27.57 -0.02 -9.26
N LYS A 50 27.87 0.39 -8.02
CA LYS A 50 27.58 1.73 -7.53
C LYS A 50 28.71 2.65 -7.97
N VAL A 51 28.37 3.57 -8.85
CA VAL A 51 29.27 4.63 -9.29
C VAL A 51 29.11 5.80 -8.32
N SER A 52 30.17 6.17 -7.60
CA SER A 52 30.11 7.40 -6.80
C SER A 52 30.02 8.60 -7.75
N GLY A 53 29.29 9.65 -7.36
CA GLY A 53 29.21 10.89 -8.16
C GLY A 53 30.60 11.53 -8.38
N LEU A 54 31.52 11.32 -7.44
CA LEU A 54 32.94 11.71 -7.56
C LEU A 54 33.69 10.89 -8.61
N ASP A 55 33.37 9.61 -8.76
CA ASP A 55 34.00 8.75 -9.76
C ASP A 55 33.52 9.12 -11.17
N GLY A 56 32.24 9.47 -11.32
CA GLY A 56 31.71 10.01 -12.58
C GLY A 56 32.32 11.36 -12.99
N LEU A 57 32.60 12.24 -12.01
CA LEU A 57 33.30 13.52 -12.26
C LEU A 57 34.78 13.32 -12.64
N ARG A 58 35.44 12.33 -12.02
CA ARG A 58 36.84 11.97 -12.34
C ARG A 58 36.96 11.35 -13.73
N ASP A 59 36.04 10.45 -14.07
CA ASP A 59 35.95 9.86 -15.41
C ASP A 59 35.72 10.94 -16.48
N ALA A 60 34.79 11.87 -16.23
CA ALA A 60 34.54 13.01 -17.12
C ALA A 60 35.74 13.97 -17.25
N ALA A 61 36.62 14.01 -16.24
CA ALA A 61 37.87 14.77 -16.28
C ALA A 61 39.01 14.03 -17.00
N GLY A 62 38.76 12.83 -17.53
CA GLY A 62 39.76 11.99 -18.20
C GLY A 62 40.73 11.29 -17.25
N ASP A 63 40.43 11.27 -15.95
CA ASP A 63 41.26 10.63 -14.94
C ASP A 63 41.03 9.13 -14.97
N LYS A 64 42.10 8.33 -15.07
CA LYS A 64 41.99 6.87 -15.14
C LYS A 64 41.43 6.36 -13.81
N LEU A 65 40.22 5.79 -13.86
CA LEU A 65 39.55 5.20 -12.71
C LEU A 65 40.40 4.10 -12.06
N SER A 66 40.17 3.87 -10.76
CA SER A 66 40.89 2.87 -9.97
C SER A 66 40.97 1.51 -10.69
N PRO A 67 42.10 0.77 -10.63
CA PRO A 67 42.28 -0.54 -11.28
C PRO A 67 41.21 -1.58 -10.92
N ALA A 68 40.51 -1.38 -9.80
CA ALA A 68 39.40 -2.22 -9.35
C ALA A 68 38.09 -2.08 -10.17
N LEU A 69 37.95 -1.02 -10.99
CA LEU A 69 36.72 -0.72 -11.77
C LEU A 69 36.82 -1.11 -13.26
N GLY A 70 37.98 -1.63 -13.72
CA GLY A 70 38.17 -2.05 -15.12
C GLY A 70 38.12 -0.91 -16.14
N GLU A 71 38.01 -1.24 -17.43
CA GLU A 71 38.07 -0.33 -18.60
C GLU A 71 36.92 0.70 -18.73
N GLY A 72 36.03 0.83 -17.74
CA GLY A 72 35.04 1.92 -17.71
C GLY A 72 33.88 1.67 -16.75
N LEU A 73 33.38 2.73 -16.10
CA LEU A 73 32.26 2.64 -15.14
C LEU A 73 30.98 2.08 -15.79
N ARG A 74 30.70 2.48 -17.03
CA ARG A 74 29.52 2.04 -17.79
C ARG A 74 29.64 0.62 -18.32
N THR A 75 30.86 0.18 -18.64
CA THR A 75 31.18 -1.19 -19.06
C THR A 75 30.77 -2.19 -17.98
N SER A 76 31.11 -1.92 -16.71
CA SER A 76 30.71 -2.78 -15.58
C SER A 76 29.19 -2.92 -15.41
N GLN A 77 28.43 -1.85 -15.73
CA GLN A 77 26.97 -1.86 -15.66
C GLN A 77 26.37 -2.74 -16.77
N LEU A 78 26.88 -2.63 -18.00
CA LEU A 78 26.41 -3.43 -19.14
C LEU A 78 26.71 -4.92 -18.93
N LEU A 79 27.91 -5.25 -18.43
CA LEU A 79 28.26 -6.64 -18.06
C LEU A 79 27.32 -7.20 -17.00
N PHE A 80 26.94 -6.40 -16.01
CA PHE A 80 25.94 -6.79 -15.02
C PHE A 80 24.55 -7.05 -15.66
N TYR A 81 24.11 -6.17 -16.56
CA TYR A 81 22.82 -6.33 -17.24
C TYR A 81 22.78 -7.55 -18.16
N ASP A 82 23.90 -7.89 -18.80
CA ASP A 82 24.05 -9.10 -19.61
C ASP A 82 23.99 -10.37 -18.74
N ASP A 83 24.83 -10.46 -17.68
CA ASP A 83 24.86 -11.60 -16.76
C ASP A 83 23.50 -11.86 -16.10
N LYS A 84 22.76 -10.80 -15.77
CA LYS A 84 21.44 -10.89 -15.13
C LYS A 84 20.26 -10.75 -16.09
N ALA A 85 20.46 -10.74 -17.41
CA ALA A 85 19.43 -10.41 -18.38
C ALA A 85 18.15 -11.24 -18.23
N VAL A 86 18.28 -12.58 -18.12
CA VAL A 86 17.14 -13.49 -17.98
C VAL A 86 16.37 -13.25 -16.67
N THR A 87 17.10 -13.07 -15.56
CA THR A 87 16.50 -12.86 -14.24
C THR A 87 15.80 -11.49 -14.18
N LEU A 88 16.43 -10.45 -14.72
CA LEU A 88 15.83 -9.11 -14.79
C LEU A 88 14.61 -9.09 -15.71
N LEU A 89 14.65 -9.79 -16.85
CA LEU A 89 13.49 -9.94 -17.72
C LEU A 89 12.33 -10.65 -17.02
N PHE A 90 12.60 -11.72 -16.26
CA PHE A 90 11.59 -12.40 -15.46
C PHE A 90 10.95 -11.46 -14.43
N VAL A 91 11.76 -10.68 -13.70
CA VAL A 91 11.28 -9.67 -12.75
C VAL A 91 10.41 -8.61 -13.46
N ALA A 92 10.84 -8.13 -14.62
CA ALA A 92 10.08 -7.16 -15.41
C ALA A 92 8.72 -7.72 -15.86
N VAL A 93 8.65 -8.99 -16.28
CA VAL A 93 7.37 -9.67 -16.62
C VAL A 93 6.45 -9.76 -15.41
N VAL A 94 6.98 -10.16 -14.24
CA VAL A 94 6.20 -10.23 -12.99
C VAL A 94 5.61 -8.85 -12.63
N LEU A 95 6.43 -7.80 -12.69
CA LEU A 95 5.99 -6.43 -12.41
C LEU A 95 4.99 -5.91 -13.45
N ALA A 96 5.19 -6.23 -14.74
CA ALA A 96 4.27 -5.85 -15.80
C ALA A 96 2.88 -6.50 -15.63
N ILE A 97 2.83 -7.78 -15.25
CA ILE A 97 1.56 -8.47 -14.93
C ILE A 97 0.91 -7.85 -13.69
N GLY A 98 1.68 -7.54 -12.65
CA GLY A 98 1.20 -6.85 -11.46
C GLY A 98 0.58 -5.49 -11.80
N SER A 99 1.27 -4.72 -12.63
CA SER A 99 0.80 -3.42 -13.13
C SER A 99 -0.46 -3.56 -14.00
N ALA A 100 -0.50 -4.47 -14.96
CA ALA A 100 -1.68 -4.71 -15.78
C ALA A 100 -2.89 -5.16 -14.95
N SER A 101 -2.68 -5.97 -13.92
CA SER A 101 -3.74 -6.39 -13.00
C SER A 101 -4.35 -5.20 -12.25
N MET A 102 -3.54 -4.19 -11.89
CA MET A 102 -4.01 -2.95 -11.27
C MET A 102 -5.01 -2.19 -12.15
N ALA A 103 -4.87 -2.24 -13.49
CA ALA A 103 -5.84 -1.62 -14.40
C ALA A 103 -7.25 -2.19 -14.23
N GLY A 104 -7.37 -3.51 -14.03
CA GLY A 104 -8.67 -4.14 -13.77
C GLY A 104 -9.30 -3.70 -12.44
N VAL A 105 -8.47 -3.53 -11.40
CA VAL A 105 -8.91 -3.03 -10.08
C VAL A 105 -9.41 -1.59 -10.17
N LEU A 106 -8.63 -0.72 -10.82
CA LEU A 106 -8.99 0.69 -10.98
C LEU A 106 -10.19 0.87 -11.91
N GLY A 107 -10.31 0.04 -12.95
CA GLY A 107 -11.49 0.01 -13.83
C GLY A 107 -12.75 -0.40 -13.07
N TYR A 108 -12.68 -1.42 -12.22
CA TYR A 108 -13.79 -1.82 -11.34
C TYR A 108 -14.17 -0.69 -10.38
N LEU A 109 -13.19 -0.09 -9.71
CA LEU A 109 -13.41 1.01 -8.77
C LEU A 109 -13.98 2.26 -9.48
N PHE A 110 -13.50 2.58 -10.68
CA PHE A 110 -14.03 3.67 -11.50
C PHE A 110 -15.51 3.47 -11.79
N ARG A 111 -15.89 2.28 -12.28
CA ARG A 111 -17.29 2.01 -12.66
C ARG A 111 -18.22 2.02 -11.44
N ALA A 112 -17.80 1.43 -10.33
CA ALA A 112 -18.54 1.53 -9.07
C ALA A 112 -18.69 2.99 -8.61
N THR A 113 -17.62 3.79 -8.72
CA THR A 113 -17.65 5.21 -8.33
C THR A 113 -18.55 6.02 -9.26
N GLN A 114 -18.49 5.78 -10.57
CA GLN A 114 -19.28 6.49 -11.58
C GLN A 114 -20.78 6.23 -11.41
N ALA A 115 -21.17 5.01 -11.06
CA ALA A 115 -22.57 4.67 -10.79
C ALA A 115 -23.17 5.50 -9.63
N ARG A 116 -22.32 5.97 -8.71
CA ARG A 116 -22.71 6.80 -7.55
C ARG A 116 -22.39 8.29 -7.72
N ASN A 117 -21.52 8.64 -8.66
CA ASN A 117 -21.16 10.02 -9.00
C ASN A 117 -21.07 10.20 -10.52
N PRO A 118 -22.16 10.65 -11.18
CA PRO A 118 -22.20 10.87 -12.62
C PRO A 118 -21.20 11.93 -13.12
N ASN A 119 -20.75 12.83 -12.23
CA ASN A 119 -19.80 13.90 -12.55
C ASN A 119 -18.34 13.44 -12.52
N LEU A 120 -18.07 12.14 -12.36
CA LEU A 120 -16.70 11.61 -12.35
C LEU A 120 -16.04 11.86 -13.72
N PRO A 121 -14.89 12.56 -13.78
CA PRO A 121 -14.25 12.89 -15.05
C PRO A 121 -13.75 11.63 -15.76
N ARG A 122 -14.00 11.54 -17.08
CA ARG A 122 -13.54 10.41 -17.92
C ARG A 122 -12.02 10.26 -17.95
N MET A 123 -11.28 11.33 -17.68
CA MET A 123 -9.82 11.28 -17.54
C MET A 123 -9.38 10.30 -16.45
N ALA A 124 -10.17 10.11 -15.39
CA ALA A 124 -9.87 9.11 -14.36
C ALA A 124 -9.92 7.68 -14.92
N LEU A 125 -10.83 7.38 -15.85
CA LEU A 125 -10.91 6.07 -16.52
C LEU A 125 -9.71 5.84 -17.44
N TYR A 126 -9.35 6.83 -18.25
CA TYR A 126 -8.20 6.70 -19.15
C TYR A 126 -6.91 6.49 -18.36
N GLY A 127 -6.68 7.25 -17.29
CA GLY A 127 -5.52 7.04 -16.45
C GLY A 127 -5.55 5.70 -15.70
N ALA A 128 -6.74 5.22 -15.29
CA ALA A 128 -6.92 3.96 -14.58
C ALA A 128 -6.56 2.75 -15.45
N LEU A 129 -6.93 2.80 -16.74
CA LEU A 129 -6.72 1.70 -17.67
C LEU A 129 -5.37 1.82 -18.39
N LEU A 130 -5.09 2.97 -18.98
CA LEU A 130 -3.89 3.17 -19.79
C LEU A 130 -2.64 3.30 -18.92
N GLY A 131 -2.71 3.96 -17.76
CA GLY A 131 -1.53 4.21 -16.92
C GLY A 131 -0.78 2.93 -16.54
N PRO A 132 -1.42 1.96 -15.85
CA PRO A 132 -0.76 0.72 -15.44
C PRO A 132 -0.34 -0.18 -16.60
N ILE A 133 -1.12 -0.23 -17.69
CA ILE A 133 -0.76 -0.99 -18.90
C ILE A 133 0.48 -0.38 -19.55
N LEU A 134 0.47 0.94 -19.74
CA LEU A 134 1.58 1.67 -20.33
C LEU A 134 2.85 1.52 -19.51
N LEU A 135 2.73 1.61 -18.18
CA LEU A 135 3.83 1.36 -17.25
C LEU A 135 4.42 -0.05 -17.44
N GLY A 136 3.58 -1.08 -17.45
CA GLY A 136 4.04 -2.47 -17.61
C GLY A 136 4.71 -2.73 -18.97
N VAL A 137 4.11 -2.24 -20.06
CA VAL A 137 4.69 -2.39 -21.42
C VAL A 137 6.00 -1.63 -21.55
N SER A 138 6.08 -0.41 -20.99
CA SER A 138 7.30 0.40 -21.04
C SER A 138 8.44 -0.23 -20.24
N GLU A 139 8.13 -0.84 -19.09
CA GLU A 139 9.10 -1.57 -18.28
C GLU A 139 9.69 -2.76 -19.05
N LEU A 140 8.84 -3.54 -19.73
CA LEU A 140 9.29 -4.64 -20.58
C LEU A 140 10.14 -4.15 -21.76
N ALA A 141 9.69 -3.12 -22.46
CA ALA A 141 10.43 -2.55 -23.58
C ALA A 141 11.81 -2.02 -23.14
N LEU A 142 11.87 -1.38 -21.97
CA LEU A 142 13.11 -0.89 -21.39
C LEU A 142 14.06 -2.04 -21.05
N GLN A 143 13.57 -3.08 -20.38
CA GLN A 143 14.38 -4.23 -20.00
C GLN A 143 14.90 -4.99 -21.22
N ILE A 144 14.06 -5.21 -22.24
CA ILE A 144 14.47 -5.84 -23.50
C ILE A 144 15.49 -4.98 -24.23
N GLY A 145 15.26 -3.67 -24.33
CA GLY A 145 16.16 -2.74 -25.01
C GLY A 145 17.55 -2.73 -24.36
N ILE A 146 17.61 -2.67 -23.03
CA ILE A 146 18.87 -2.73 -22.28
C ILE A 146 19.54 -4.09 -22.45
N SER A 147 18.81 -5.20 -22.36
CA SER A 147 19.38 -6.54 -22.50
C SER A 147 19.95 -6.80 -23.91
N VAL A 148 19.28 -6.36 -24.97
CA VAL A 148 19.80 -6.48 -26.34
C VAL A 148 21.06 -5.64 -26.51
N LYS A 149 21.06 -4.40 -25.99
CA LYS A 149 22.22 -3.51 -26.08
C LYS A 149 23.41 -3.96 -25.23
N ALA A 150 23.14 -4.60 -24.09
CA ALA A 150 24.17 -5.23 -23.27
C ALA A 150 24.83 -6.41 -24.01
N GLY A 151 24.02 -7.30 -24.62
CA GLY A 151 24.56 -8.42 -25.40
C GLY A 151 25.39 -7.95 -26.60
N GLU A 152 24.89 -6.99 -27.38
CA GLU A 152 25.63 -6.38 -28.51
C GLU A 152 26.97 -5.77 -28.05
N PHE A 153 27.01 -5.16 -26.87
CA PHE A 153 28.22 -4.58 -26.30
C PHE A 153 29.22 -5.65 -25.84
N VAL A 154 28.75 -6.72 -25.22
CA VAL A 154 29.60 -7.84 -24.76
C VAL A 154 30.21 -8.59 -25.95
N ASP A 155 29.43 -8.83 -27.00
CA ASP A 155 29.88 -9.47 -28.25
C ASP A 155 30.76 -8.53 -29.10
N GLY A 156 30.71 -7.23 -28.82
CA GLY A 156 31.52 -6.20 -29.48
C GLY A 156 33.01 -6.29 -29.16
N LYS A 157 33.83 -5.57 -29.95
CA LYS A 157 35.28 -5.45 -29.71
C LYS A 157 35.68 -4.14 -29.03
N ASP A 158 34.72 -3.24 -28.83
CA ASP A 158 34.95 -1.91 -28.24
C ASP A 158 34.25 -1.83 -26.89
N TYR A 159 35.06 -1.86 -25.82
CA TYR A 159 34.60 -1.77 -24.44
C TYR A 159 34.75 -0.37 -23.84
N SER A 160 34.89 0.66 -24.70
CA SER A 160 35.03 2.05 -24.27
C SER A 160 33.77 2.58 -23.59
N THR A 161 33.97 3.59 -22.73
CA THR A 161 32.88 4.31 -22.05
C THR A 161 31.90 4.98 -23.02
N GLU A 162 32.37 5.41 -24.20
CA GLU A 162 31.51 6.03 -25.23
C GLU A 162 30.56 5.02 -25.86
N ALA A 163 31.06 3.85 -26.28
CA ALA A 163 30.24 2.76 -26.80
C ALA A 163 29.20 2.30 -25.76
N ALA A 164 29.61 2.22 -24.49
CA ALA A 164 28.71 1.89 -23.38
C ALA A 164 27.64 2.97 -23.13
N HIS A 165 27.97 4.25 -23.35
CA HIS A 165 27.03 5.36 -23.20
C HIS A 165 25.96 5.34 -24.29
N ASP A 166 26.36 5.15 -25.55
CA ASP A 166 25.45 5.08 -26.69
C ASP A 166 24.48 3.89 -26.57
N ALA A 167 24.98 2.75 -26.08
CA ALA A 167 24.16 1.57 -25.82
C ALA A 167 23.02 1.84 -24.82
N LEU A 168 23.27 2.62 -23.77
CA LEU A 168 22.29 2.96 -22.73
C LEU A 168 21.40 4.16 -23.10
N GLN A 169 21.75 4.94 -24.12
CA GLN A 169 20.98 6.09 -24.59
C GLN A 169 20.31 5.88 -25.95
N GLY A 170 20.34 4.65 -26.48
CA GLY A 170 19.69 4.30 -27.73
C GLY A 170 18.23 4.75 -27.77
N GLY A 171 17.76 5.17 -28.95
CA GLY A 171 16.43 5.77 -29.12
C GLY A 171 15.27 4.93 -28.57
N VAL A 172 15.38 3.60 -28.60
CA VAL A 172 14.40 2.68 -28.00
C VAL A 172 14.36 2.79 -26.47
N VAL A 173 15.52 2.84 -25.81
CA VAL A 173 15.64 2.98 -24.36
C VAL A 173 15.05 4.32 -23.92
N LEU A 174 15.38 5.39 -24.62
CA LEU A 174 14.84 6.73 -24.35
C LEU A 174 13.32 6.77 -24.55
N ALA A 175 12.81 6.21 -25.65
CA ALA A 175 11.37 6.15 -25.92
C ALA A 175 10.64 5.35 -24.84
N ALA A 176 11.17 4.18 -24.45
CA ALA A 176 10.61 3.37 -23.37
C ALA A 176 10.63 4.12 -22.03
N GLN A 177 11.69 4.86 -21.73
CA GLN A 177 11.79 5.67 -20.51
C GLN A 177 10.74 6.79 -20.47
N VAL A 178 10.57 7.53 -21.57
CA VAL A 178 9.53 8.57 -21.69
C VAL A 178 8.13 7.96 -21.53
N LEU A 179 7.88 6.83 -22.19
CA LEU A 179 6.61 6.12 -22.12
C LEU A 179 6.31 5.62 -20.70
N ARG A 180 7.34 5.13 -20.01
CA ARG A 180 7.26 4.72 -18.60
C ARG A 180 6.84 5.89 -17.72
N GLN A 181 7.46 7.06 -17.89
CA GLN A 181 7.11 8.26 -17.11
C GLN A 181 5.67 8.71 -17.38
N ALA A 182 5.22 8.69 -18.64
CA ALA A 182 3.83 8.98 -18.97
C ALA A 182 2.86 7.99 -18.29
N GLY A 183 3.19 6.69 -18.28
CA GLY A 183 2.41 5.65 -17.59
C GLY A 183 2.30 5.90 -16.08
N VAL A 184 3.43 6.23 -15.43
CA VAL A 184 3.48 6.57 -14.00
C VAL A 184 2.57 7.76 -13.69
N LEU A 185 2.67 8.86 -14.46
CA LEU A 185 1.87 10.07 -14.23
C LEU A 185 0.37 9.83 -14.40
N LEU A 186 -0.02 9.11 -15.47
CA LEU A 186 -1.42 8.77 -15.73
C LEU A 186 -2.01 7.89 -14.62
N MET A 187 -1.26 6.89 -14.19
CA MET A 187 -1.67 6.00 -13.12
C MET A 187 -1.77 6.74 -11.78
N ALA A 188 -0.77 7.53 -11.43
CA ALA A 188 -0.75 8.35 -10.21
C ALA A 188 -1.95 9.29 -10.14
N PHE A 189 -2.19 10.03 -11.23
CA PHE A 189 -3.31 10.96 -11.33
C PHE A 189 -4.66 10.26 -11.18
N SER A 190 -4.84 9.13 -11.87
CA SER A 190 -6.07 8.34 -11.75
C SER A 190 -6.27 7.81 -10.33
N LEU A 191 -5.23 7.30 -9.69
CA LEU A 191 -5.32 6.75 -8.35
C LEU A 191 -5.76 7.81 -7.34
N VAL A 192 -5.22 9.03 -7.45
CA VAL A 192 -5.62 10.18 -6.60
C VAL A 192 -7.09 10.54 -6.84
N LEU A 193 -7.49 10.72 -8.10
CA LEU A 193 -8.86 11.09 -8.43
C LEU A 193 -9.87 10.02 -7.99
N LEU A 194 -9.58 8.75 -8.27
CA LEU A 194 -10.45 7.64 -7.89
C LEU A 194 -10.55 7.50 -6.38
N SER A 195 -9.43 7.58 -5.67
CA SER A 195 -9.44 7.45 -4.20
C SER A 195 -10.25 8.57 -3.54
N LEU A 196 -10.11 9.81 -4.03
CA LEU A 196 -10.88 10.94 -3.53
C LEU A 196 -12.38 10.79 -3.80
N ASN A 197 -12.77 10.41 -5.03
CA ASN A 197 -14.18 10.28 -5.40
C ASN A 197 -14.82 9.05 -4.75
N ALA A 198 -14.13 7.91 -4.70
CA ALA A 198 -14.61 6.68 -4.08
C ALA A 198 -14.83 6.86 -2.56
N MET A 199 -13.98 7.65 -1.89
CA MET A 199 -14.19 8.02 -0.48
C MET A 199 -15.42 8.92 -0.31
N ARG A 200 -15.64 9.88 -1.22
CA ARG A 200 -16.81 10.78 -1.17
C ARG A 200 -18.13 10.04 -1.34
N VAL A 201 -18.18 9.06 -2.23
CA VAL A 201 -19.40 8.24 -2.41
C VAL A 201 -19.52 7.10 -1.40
N GLY A 202 -18.54 6.94 -0.51
CA GLY A 202 -18.55 5.92 0.55
C GLY A 202 -18.22 4.51 0.09
N LEU A 203 -17.55 4.33 -1.05
CA LEU A 203 -16.99 3.03 -1.47
C LEU A 203 -15.69 2.70 -0.74
N LEU A 204 -14.90 3.72 -0.42
CA LEU A 204 -13.70 3.60 0.40
C LEU A 204 -13.91 4.29 1.74
N THR A 205 -13.36 3.69 2.80
CA THR A 205 -13.22 4.39 4.08
C THR A 205 -12.25 5.57 3.91
N ARG A 206 -12.31 6.57 4.79
CA ARG A 206 -11.41 7.73 4.71
C ARG A 206 -9.94 7.35 4.78
N PHE A 207 -9.62 6.36 5.62
CA PHE A 207 -8.27 5.81 5.71
C PHE A 207 -7.81 5.20 4.38
N MET A 208 -8.63 4.32 3.77
CA MET A 208 -8.29 3.70 2.48
C MET A 208 -8.21 4.71 1.33
N GLY A 209 -9.06 5.74 1.33
CA GLY A 209 -9.00 6.84 0.37
C GLY A 209 -7.71 7.66 0.50
N ILE A 210 -7.35 8.07 1.72
CA ILE A 210 -6.10 8.81 1.98
C ILE A 210 -4.88 7.97 1.61
N LEU A 211 -4.86 6.68 1.95
CA LEU A 211 -3.79 5.78 1.53
C LEU A 211 -3.64 5.72 0.01
N GLY A 212 -4.75 5.60 -0.74
CA GLY A 212 -4.70 5.59 -2.20
C GLY A 212 -4.15 6.90 -2.78
N ILE A 213 -4.49 8.04 -2.17
CA ILE A 213 -3.91 9.35 -2.53
C ILE A 213 -2.40 9.37 -2.27
N ILE A 214 -1.95 8.88 -1.11
CA ILE A 214 -0.52 8.79 -0.77
C ILE A 214 0.22 7.89 -1.75
N VAL A 215 -0.33 6.73 -2.11
CA VAL A 215 0.26 5.84 -3.12
C VAL A 215 0.40 6.58 -4.45
N GLY A 216 -0.62 7.32 -4.88
CA GLY A 216 -0.57 8.11 -6.11
C GLY A 216 0.50 9.20 -6.06
N ALA A 217 0.65 9.88 -4.93
CA ALA A 217 1.70 10.88 -4.74
C ALA A 217 3.10 10.26 -4.73
N LEU A 218 3.28 9.09 -4.11
CA LEU A 218 4.58 8.38 -4.03
C LEU A 218 5.09 7.90 -5.39
N PHE A 219 4.19 7.68 -6.36
CA PHE A 219 4.59 7.41 -7.75
C PHE A 219 5.28 8.60 -8.41
N VAL A 220 4.87 9.83 -8.06
CA VAL A 220 5.43 11.06 -8.63
C VAL A 220 6.65 11.53 -7.84
N ILE A 221 6.57 11.44 -6.52
CA ILE A 221 7.61 11.86 -5.60
C ILE A 221 8.10 10.63 -4.84
N PRO A 222 9.16 9.95 -5.30
CA PRO A 222 9.67 8.73 -4.68
C PRO A 222 10.41 9.07 -3.38
N ILE A 223 9.64 9.28 -2.30
CA ILE A 223 10.15 9.50 -0.94
C ILE A 223 10.05 8.16 -0.20
N GLY A 224 11.18 7.48 0.04
CA GLY A 224 11.20 6.31 0.93
C GLY A 224 11.72 4.99 0.37
N GLY A 225 12.63 5.01 -0.61
CA GLY A 225 13.29 3.80 -1.12
C GLY A 225 12.49 3.07 -2.21
N ASN A 226 13.08 2.00 -2.75
CA ASN A 226 12.58 1.34 -3.97
C ASN A 226 11.41 0.37 -3.73
N LEU A 227 11.07 0.03 -2.48
CA LEU A 227 10.02 -0.94 -2.17
C LEU A 227 8.66 -0.25 -2.00
N PRO A 228 7.66 -0.52 -2.86
CA PRO A 228 6.36 0.15 -2.82
C PRO A 228 5.42 -0.45 -1.76
N VAL A 229 5.88 -0.53 -0.50
CA VAL A 229 5.17 -1.22 0.60
C VAL A 229 3.75 -0.68 0.79
N VAL A 230 3.57 0.65 0.74
CA VAL A 230 2.27 1.30 0.90
C VAL A 230 1.31 0.92 -0.23
N GLN A 231 1.80 0.84 -1.46
CA GLN A 231 1.02 0.41 -2.62
C GLN A 231 0.58 -1.04 -2.48
N CYS A 232 1.49 -1.94 -2.13
CA CYS A 232 1.20 -3.37 -1.96
C CYS A 232 0.16 -3.58 -0.87
N PHE A 233 0.33 -2.90 0.28
CA PHE A 233 -0.66 -2.91 1.35
C PHE A 233 -2.03 -2.42 0.86
N TRP A 234 -2.08 -1.29 0.17
CA TRP A 234 -3.33 -0.73 -0.34
C TRP A 234 -4.04 -1.65 -1.35
N LEU A 235 -3.29 -2.29 -2.26
CA LEU A 235 -3.83 -3.25 -3.24
C LEU A 235 -4.37 -4.52 -2.57
N ILE A 236 -3.64 -5.06 -1.61
CA ILE A 236 -4.11 -6.23 -0.85
C ILE A 236 -5.36 -5.87 -0.05
N ALA A 237 -5.32 -4.73 0.63
CA ALA A 237 -6.42 -4.22 1.43
C ALA A 237 -7.70 -3.98 0.58
N ILE A 238 -7.59 -3.31 -0.57
CA ILE A 238 -8.74 -3.09 -1.45
C ILE A 238 -9.24 -4.41 -2.05
N GLY A 239 -8.36 -5.39 -2.30
CA GLY A 239 -8.77 -6.73 -2.71
C GLY A 239 -9.67 -7.41 -1.68
N PHE A 240 -9.27 -7.40 -0.41
CA PHE A 240 -10.12 -7.91 0.68
C PHE A 240 -11.43 -7.12 0.83
N LEU A 241 -11.38 -5.79 0.65
CA LEU A 241 -12.55 -4.93 0.70
C LEU A 241 -13.57 -5.26 -0.39
N ILE A 242 -13.11 -5.45 -1.63
CA ILE A 242 -13.96 -5.79 -2.78
C ILE A 242 -14.59 -7.17 -2.62
N MET A 243 -13.87 -8.14 -2.03
CA MET A 243 -14.35 -9.51 -1.83
C MET A 243 -15.21 -9.74 -0.58
N ASP A 244 -15.67 -8.69 0.10
CA ASP A 244 -16.46 -8.79 1.33
C ASP A 244 -15.72 -9.44 2.51
N ARG A 245 -14.39 -9.41 2.48
CA ARG A 245 -13.51 -10.03 3.50
C ARG A 245 -12.74 -8.98 4.30
N TRP A 246 -13.23 -7.74 4.36
CA TRP A 246 -12.56 -6.67 5.08
C TRP A 246 -12.52 -6.99 6.59
N PRO A 247 -11.33 -7.11 7.20
CA PRO A 247 -11.20 -7.47 8.60
C PRO A 247 -11.61 -6.30 9.50
N GLY A 248 -12.57 -6.52 10.40
CA GLY A 248 -12.76 -5.68 11.58
C GLY A 248 -14.20 -5.34 11.96
N ALA A 249 -14.35 -4.88 13.20
CA ALA A 249 -15.60 -4.40 13.81
C ALA A 249 -16.16 -3.10 13.18
N VAL A 250 -15.45 -2.52 12.21
CA VAL A 250 -15.79 -1.25 11.56
C VAL A 250 -16.76 -1.48 10.39
N GLY A 251 -16.92 -2.71 9.90
CA GLY A 251 -17.88 -3.05 8.85
C GLY A 251 -17.46 -2.60 7.45
N ARG A 252 -18.20 -3.09 6.44
CA ARG A 252 -18.02 -2.71 5.04
C ARG A 252 -18.62 -1.31 4.80
N PRO A 253 -18.03 -0.48 3.91
CA PRO A 253 -18.63 0.79 3.50
C PRO A 253 -20.09 0.64 3.03
N PRO A 254 -21.04 1.47 3.50
CA PRO A 254 -22.48 1.25 3.31
C PRO A 254 -22.89 1.38 1.84
N ALA A 255 -22.14 2.17 1.05
CA ALA A 255 -22.39 2.33 -0.37
C ALA A 255 -22.26 1.02 -1.17
N TRP A 256 -21.56 0.02 -0.63
CA TRP A 256 -21.49 -1.31 -1.24
C TRP A 256 -22.74 -2.16 -1.02
N THR A 257 -23.51 -1.91 0.05
CA THR A 257 -24.76 -2.62 0.31
C THR A 257 -25.95 -1.88 -0.28
N THR A 258 -25.96 -0.55 -0.19
CA THR A 258 -27.10 0.25 -0.65
C THR A 258 -27.03 0.59 -2.13
N GLY A 259 -25.84 0.51 -2.74
CA GLY A 259 -25.59 0.93 -4.12
C GLY A 259 -25.73 2.44 -4.34
N LYS A 260 -26.02 3.21 -3.28
CA LYS A 260 -26.20 4.66 -3.30
C LYS A 260 -24.97 5.37 -2.76
N SER A 261 -24.84 6.65 -3.08
CA SER A 261 -23.77 7.50 -2.54
C SER A 261 -24.06 7.81 -1.07
N GLU A 262 -23.38 7.11 -0.17
CA GLU A 262 -23.51 7.31 1.27
C GLU A 262 -22.11 7.52 1.87
N PRO A 263 -21.68 8.77 2.09
CA PRO A 263 -20.35 9.07 2.60
C PRO A 263 -20.06 8.33 3.91
N TRP A 264 -18.82 7.87 4.08
CA TRP A 264 -18.44 7.16 5.31
C TRP A 264 -18.59 8.07 6.55
N PRO A 265 -19.24 7.60 7.64
CA PRO A 265 -19.47 8.39 8.84
C PRO A 265 -18.18 8.97 9.42
N THR A 266 -18.29 10.14 10.05
CA THR A 266 -17.16 10.71 10.77
C THR A 266 -16.80 9.85 12.00
N GLN A 267 -15.55 9.94 12.47
CA GLN A 267 -15.14 9.27 13.73
C GLN A 267 -15.89 9.81 14.97
N GLN A 268 -16.53 10.98 14.86
CA GLN A 268 -17.39 11.51 15.91
C GLN A 268 -18.76 10.83 15.86
N GLU A 269 -19.39 10.75 14.69
CA GLU A 269 -20.66 10.03 14.50
C GLU A 269 -20.57 8.55 14.90
N LEU A 270 -19.46 7.87 14.56
CA LEU A 270 -19.23 6.49 14.98
C LEU A 270 -19.10 6.34 16.50
N ARG A 271 -18.50 7.33 17.17
CA ARG A 271 -18.41 7.34 18.64
C ARG A 271 -19.75 7.64 19.28
N GLU A 272 -20.52 8.56 18.71
CA GLU A 272 -21.89 8.87 19.15
C GLU A 272 -22.82 7.68 18.95
N GLN A 273 -22.79 7.01 17.81
CA GLN A 273 -23.54 5.77 17.58
C GLN A 273 -23.17 4.67 18.57
N LYS A 274 -21.87 4.47 18.85
CA LYS A 274 -21.43 3.50 19.87
C LYS A 274 -21.85 3.92 21.28
N ALA A 275 -21.80 5.21 21.59
CA ALA A 275 -22.23 5.74 22.89
C ALA A 275 -23.75 5.57 23.07
N LEU A 276 -24.54 5.83 22.03
CA LEU A 276 -25.99 5.62 22.00
C LEU A 276 -26.35 4.14 22.08
N ALA A 277 -25.69 3.27 21.32
CA ALA A 277 -25.90 1.83 21.38
C ALA A 277 -25.52 1.26 22.76
N GLY A 278 -24.41 1.73 23.34
CA GLY A 278 -24.00 1.36 24.69
C GLY A 278 -24.88 1.97 25.80
N ALA A 279 -25.55 3.09 25.55
CA ALA A 279 -26.56 3.65 26.45
C ALA A 279 -27.87 2.85 26.37
N ALA A 280 -28.31 2.48 25.16
CA ALA A 280 -29.49 1.64 24.94
C ALA A 280 -29.31 0.24 25.56
N ALA A 281 -28.13 -0.38 25.41
CA ALA A 281 -27.81 -1.67 26.02
C ALA A 281 -27.75 -1.61 27.56
N ARG A 282 -27.50 -0.43 28.15
CA ARG A 282 -27.52 -0.22 29.61
C ARG A 282 -28.88 0.23 30.15
N GLY A 283 -29.78 0.73 29.28
CA GLY A 283 -31.15 1.10 29.63
C GLY A 283 -32.17 -0.02 29.42
N ALA A 284 -31.77 -1.14 28.82
CA ALA A 284 -32.52 -2.39 28.84
C ALA A 284 -32.27 -3.09 30.19
N ASP A 285 -32.99 -2.64 31.21
CA ASP A 285 -32.99 -3.27 32.54
C ASP A 285 -33.61 -4.68 32.43
N PRO A 286 -32.97 -5.75 32.94
CA PRO A 286 -33.60 -7.05 33.09
C PRO A 286 -34.52 -7.05 34.32
N ASP A 287 -35.53 -6.17 34.33
CA ASP A 287 -36.65 -6.27 35.26
C ASP A 287 -37.69 -7.23 34.68
N THR A 288 -37.31 -8.51 34.61
CA THR A 288 -38.26 -9.61 34.68
C THR A 288 -37.86 -10.48 35.86
N ASP A 289 -38.38 -10.08 37.01
CA ASP A 289 -39.10 -10.95 37.93
C ASP A 289 -38.38 -12.24 38.36
N SER A 290 -37.69 -12.17 39.49
CA SER A 290 -37.63 -13.29 40.43
C SER A 290 -37.71 -12.75 41.85
N GLY A 291 -38.85 -12.13 42.15
CA GLY A 291 -39.31 -11.97 43.52
C GLY A 291 -40.10 -13.22 43.92
N SER A 292 -39.46 -14.16 44.61
CA SER A 292 -40.16 -14.96 45.62
C SER A 292 -39.17 -15.35 46.71
N GLU A 293 -39.37 -14.71 47.84
CA GLU A 293 -38.87 -15.03 49.17
C GLU A 293 -38.97 -16.54 49.44
N ASP A 294 -37.92 -17.13 50.02
CA ASP A 294 -38.17 -18.08 51.11
C ASP A 294 -37.06 -17.98 52.16
N SER A 295 -37.52 -17.80 53.39
CA SER A 295 -36.74 -17.65 54.60
C SER A 295 -36.43 -19.04 55.14
N GLY A 296 -35.22 -19.27 55.64
CA GLY A 296 -34.91 -20.56 56.25
C GLY A 296 -33.59 -20.57 56.98
N ASP A 297 -33.70 -20.42 58.29
CA ASP A 297 -32.66 -20.53 59.30
C ASP A 297 -31.86 -21.85 59.26
N GLY A 298 -30.67 -21.77 59.87
CA GLY A 298 -29.85 -22.90 60.29
C GLY A 298 -28.64 -23.11 59.38
N GLU A 299 -27.46 -23.50 59.81
CA GLU A 299 -26.95 -23.93 61.10
C GLU A 299 -25.42 -24.00 60.91
N SER A 300 -24.69 -23.77 61.99
CA SER A 300 -23.24 -23.91 62.08
C SER A 300 -22.72 -25.27 61.59
N VAL A 301 -21.72 -25.30 60.69
CA VAL A 301 -20.67 -26.33 60.68
C VAL A 301 -19.33 -25.74 60.26
N ASP A 302 -18.51 -25.47 61.28
CA ASP A 302 -17.05 -25.57 61.24
C ASP A 302 -16.66 -26.99 60.81
N LEU A 303 -15.74 -27.13 59.85
CA LEU A 303 -14.75 -28.22 59.80
C LEU A 303 -13.79 -28.04 58.60
N GLY A 304 -12.53 -27.74 58.93
CA GLY A 304 -11.44 -28.65 58.56
C GLY A 304 -10.69 -28.45 57.23
N LYS A 305 -9.51 -27.82 57.36
CA LYS A 305 -8.17 -28.39 57.07
C LYS A 305 -7.83 -28.99 55.68
N ARG A 306 -6.67 -28.50 55.19
CA ARG A 306 -5.62 -29.13 54.33
C ARG A 306 -5.95 -29.19 52.84
N SER A 307 -5.03 -28.98 51.88
CA SER A 307 -3.56 -29.10 51.80
C SER A 307 -3.06 -28.19 50.66
N SER A 308 -2.01 -27.38 50.81
CA SER A 308 -0.59 -27.77 50.64
C SER A 308 -0.29 -28.50 49.32
N GLY A 309 0.27 -27.79 48.33
CA GLY A 309 0.89 -28.35 47.12
C GLY A 309 1.71 -27.27 46.37
N PRO A 310 2.81 -27.62 45.69
CA PRO A 310 4.09 -26.92 45.86
C PRO A 310 4.40 -25.84 44.80
N GLN A 311 4.96 -24.72 45.24
CA GLN A 311 5.73 -23.80 44.41
C GLN A 311 7.18 -24.27 44.34
N THR A 312 7.59 -24.73 43.17
CA THR A 312 8.98 -24.68 42.69
C THR A 312 9.31 -23.20 42.43
N GLY A 313 10.36 -22.58 42.95
CA GLY A 313 11.68 -23.08 43.27
C GLY A 313 12.64 -22.75 42.12
N THR A 314 12.99 -21.47 41.96
CA THR A 314 14.23 -21.04 41.28
C THR A 314 14.80 -19.82 42.01
N ASP A 315 15.65 -20.12 42.99
CA ASP A 315 16.50 -19.17 43.69
C ASP A 315 17.81 -18.93 42.92
N GLY A 316 18.24 -17.66 42.93
CA GLY A 316 19.63 -17.27 43.13
C GLY A 316 20.53 -17.21 41.88
N LEU A 317 21.43 -16.23 41.68
CA LEU A 317 22.04 -15.20 42.55
C LEU A 317 22.63 -14.07 41.63
N PRO A 318 23.61 -13.22 42.03
CA PRO A 318 23.33 -11.89 42.57
C PRO A 318 24.17 -10.75 41.94
N GLY A 319 23.83 -9.50 42.29
CA GLY A 319 24.82 -8.45 42.49
C GLY A 319 25.09 -7.51 41.32
N THR A 320 24.61 -6.27 41.45
CA THR A 320 25.51 -5.12 41.65
C THR A 320 24.72 -3.90 42.10
N ALA A 321 25.21 -3.30 43.18
CA ALA A 321 24.67 -2.13 43.84
C ALA A 321 25.22 -0.83 43.24
N ALA A 322 24.63 0.28 43.70
CA ALA A 322 24.99 1.69 43.53
C ALA A 322 24.49 2.33 42.22
N ARG A 323 23.88 3.52 42.20
CA ARG A 323 23.78 4.60 43.20
C ARG A 323 22.65 5.54 42.73
N ARG A 324 21.72 5.90 43.63
CA ARG A 324 20.86 7.09 43.47
C ARG A 324 21.67 8.35 43.80
N PRO A 325 21.29 9.49 43.23
CA PRO A 325 20.95 10.62 44.09
C PRO A 325 19.63 11.29 43.70
N ASP A 326 18.79 11.52 44.71
CA ASP A 326 18.20 12.82 45.12
C ASP A 326 18.06 13.87 43.98
N GLY A 327 16.90 14.43 43.67
CA GLY A 327 15.79 14.82 44.52
C GLY A 327 15.50 16.29 44.22
N VAL A 328 14.41 16.60 43.53
CA VAL A 328 13.78 17.94 43.52
C VAL A 328 12.27 17.77 43.29
N PRO A 329 11.40 18.22 44.22
CA PRO A 329 9.96 18.37 43.99
C PRO A 329 9.65 19.78 43.47
N HIS A 330 8.49 19.96 42.81
CA HIS A 330 7.70 21.21 42.57
C HIS A 330 7.06 21.13 41.17
N SER A 331 5.87 21.62 40.87
CA SER A 331 4.77 22.17 41.64
C SER A 331 3.53 22.12 40.74
N ALA A 332 2.35 21.99 41.33
CA ALA A 332 1.08 22.22 40.67
C ALA A 332 0.89 23.71 40.35
N SER A 333 0.41 24.09 39.16
CA SER A 333 -0.47 25.26 39.02
C SER A 333 -1.08 25.40 37.62
N LYS A 334 -2.41 25.26 37.56
CA LYS A 334 -3.38 26.12 36.87
C LYS A 334 -2.91 26.92 35.64
N LYS A 335 -3.53 26.67 34.48
CA LYS A 335 -4.15 27.80 33.74
C LYS A 335 -5.32 27.37 32.86
N ARG A 336 -6.49 27.70 33.38
CA ARG A 336 -7.78 27.83 32.70
C ARG A 336 -7.86 29.26 32.15
N LYS A 337 -8.03 29.44 30.84
CA LYS A 337 -8.61 30.66 30.22
C LYS A 337 -8.80 30.40 28.71
N ASN A 338 -9.76 30.91 27.94
CA ASN A 338 -11.15 31.34 28.10
C ASN A 338 -11.52 31.88 26.70
N ARG A 339 -12.52 31.26 26.06
CA ARG A 339 -13.56 31.85 25.19
C ARG A 339 -13.55 33.39 25.00
N LYS A 340 -13.57 33.87 23.74
CA LYS A 340 -14.50 34.88 23.14
C LYS A 340 -14.03 35.27 21.72
N ARG A 341 -14.84 35.02 20.69
CA ARG A 341 -15.70 36.00 19.99
C ARG A 341 -14.95 37.23 19.45
N ARG A 342 -14.71 37.24 18.15
CA ARG A 342 -15.18 38.27 17.21
C ARG A 342 -15.46 37.61 15.88
#